data_AF-A0A1M3TLB5-F1
#
_entry.id   AF-A0A1M3TLB5-F1
#
_cell.length_a   1.000
_cell.length_b   1.000
_cell.length_c   1.000
_cell.angle_alpha   90.00
_cell.angle_beta   90.00
_cell.angle_gamma   90.00
#
_symmetry.space_group_name_H-M   'P 1'
#
loop_
_entity.id
_entity.type
_entity.pdbx_description
1 polymer ?
#
loop_
_entity_poly.entity_id
_entity_poly.type
_entity_poly.pdbx_seq_one_letter_code
_entity_poly.pdbx_strand_id
1 'polypeptide(L)'
;MSKANIRAVPWTSHLIYLLLILPTGLSITLLLSDSQHWTLTGNLYTFINHYRTTVQTALQIIATLLGAIQIFSICRLINHATRILFKHSTHHTTLNDLALWSALSTPTTNFSLPLPQLILTLVLANLSAVLSALWTGALTPTSTTTTANTTILIPSYANRSFIKEYPSQIDTTGPSLRTSLGYFTYSVGVGLLTSLVSSASTASPLTGSLKSRSHAKLDSTGYTYSGRSHGVGSPVGLTDGNVTSSYPYAANYTYHERGYLAHVSCIYNSSTLFLLGDTYDTALYVAEGPLPDSNVSTGEYSTYTGWSTDTIVALGVASQPAAYTKERYVAAAAGSYYASLNASQCLISFVPRWFLVSVAIQEKLVDVVPLNSTSSTLYSSEEATDIDIDPTNKTIHVAMRQLELISNDLTSFYRSTLGDAFNTSIADHATNTNTTATISSNFTTTSYSNSTDNVTTTLTAIQNTYISLIDDILAAYGSAQLMVGNFSHPATATVTVDAFRLGSRVYIVAVFVVNVLVLLGVGIEMGRTGVWRALPKFDYLDARMLVLGGANGGRGVAERAAEVGWKLVYGGSRSGSSRGIDGGGGEKRRGSQETLVDEWI
;
A
#
# COMPACT_ATOMS: atom_id res chain seq x y z
N MET A 1 58.76 -49.67 8.13
CA MET A 1 57.71 -48.68 7.76
C MET A 1 58.25 -47.78 6.65
N SER A 2 57.82 -48.01 5.41
CA SER A 2 58.22 -47.23 4.24
C SER A 2 57.58 -45.84 4.27
N LYS A 3 58.37 -44.77 4.05
CA LYS A 3 57.89 -43.41 3.81
C LYS A 3 57.05 -43.41 2.52
N ALA A 4 55.74 -43.55 2.67
CA ALA A 4 54.81 -43.41 1.56
C ALA A 4 54.82 -41.95 1.07
N ASN A 5 55.33 -41.75 -0.14
CA ASN A 5 55.29 -40.47 -0.86
C ASN A 5 53.88 -39.85 -0.82
N ILE A 6 53.80 -38.65 -0.26
CA ILE A 6 52.57 -37.85 -0.14
C ILE A 6 52.28 -37.22 -1.51
N ARG A 7 51.67 -37.97 -2.43
CA ARG A 7 50.98 -37.34 -3.58
C ARG A 7 49.76 -36.60 -3.05
N ALA A 8 49.69 -35.30 -3.36
CA ALA A 8 48.61 -34.40 -3.00
C ALA A 8 47.27 -34.86 -3.58
N VAL A 9 46.20 -34.64 -2.82
CA VAL A 9 44.81 -34.80 -3.29
C VAL A 9 44.59 -33.80 -4.44
N PRO A 10 43.98 -34.21 -5.57
CA PRO A 10 43.76 -33.31 -6.69
C PRO A 10 42.85 -32.13 -6.29
N TRP A 11 43.28 -30.91 -6.60
CA TRP A 11 42.60 -29.66 -6.23
C TRP A 11 41.13 -29.58 -6.69
N THR A 12 40.79 -30.34 -7.73
CA THR A 12 39.43 -30.47 -8.26
C THR A 12 38.41 -30.96 -7.24
N SER A 13 38.82 -31.69 -6.19
CA SER A 13 37.90 -32.14 -5.13
C SER A 13 37.44 -31.01 -4.19
N HIS A 14 38.04 -29.82 -4.28
CA HIS A 14 37.72 -28.65 -3.46
C HIS A 14 36.93 -27.57 -4.22
N LEU A 15 36.61 -27.80 -5.51
CA LEU A 15 35.82 -26.88 -6.35
C LEU A 15 34.43 -26.60 -5.76
N ILE A 16 33.88 -27.53 -4.98
CA ILE A 16 32.57 -27.37 -4.34
C ILE A 16 32.54 -26.20 -3.35
N TYR A 17 33.67 -25.90 -2.70
CA TYR A 17 33.78 -24.75 -1.79
C TYR A 17 33.89 -23.41 -2.54
N LEU A 18 34.35 -23.42 -3.80
CA LEU A 18 34.29 -22.22 -4.64
C LEU A 18 32.85 -21.87 -5.03
N LEU A 19 31.97 -22.86 -5.14
CA LEU A 19 30.54 -22.62 -5.42
C LEU A 19 29.85 -21.86 -4.27
N LEU A 20 30.38 -21.87 -3.04
CA LEU A 20 29.86 -21.07 -1.93
C LEU A 20 30.00 -19.56 -2.14
N ILE A 21 30.81 -19.11 -3.11
CA ILE A 21 30.89 -17.68 -3.48
C ILE A 21 29.52 -17.16 -3.94
N LEU A 22 28.72 -17.98 -4.63
CA LEU A 22 27.39 -17.59 -5.11
C LEU A 22 26.39 -17.30 -3.98
N PRO A 23 26.09 -18.24 -3.05
CA PRO A 23 25.18 -17.96 -1.94
C PRO A 23 25.73 -16.90 -0.97
N THR A 24 27.04 -16.76 -0.82
CA THR A 24 27.63 -15.73 0.06
C THR A 24 27.55 -14.34 -0.55
N GLY A 25 27.89 -14.19 -1.84
CA GLY A 25 27.70 -12.93 -2.57
C GLY A 25 26.24 -12.50 -2.56
N LEU A 26 25.32 -13.42 -2.87
CA LEU A 26 23.89 -13.12 -2.92
C LEU A 26 23.34 -12.72 -1.54
N SER A 27 23.72 -13.42 -0.47
CA SER A 27 23.26 -13.08 0.89
C SER A 27 23.80 -11.73 1.38
N ILE A 28 25.04 -11.37 1.04
CA ILE A 28 25.59 -10.03 1.33
C ILE A 28 24.82 -8.97 0.53
N THR A 29 24.57 -9.19 -0.75
CA THR A 29 23.81 -8.22 -1.58
C THR A 29 22.38 -8.03 -1.07
N LEU A 30 21.70 -9.09 -0.62
CA LEU A 30 20.36 -8.98 -0.03
C LEU A 30 20.39 -8.22 1.29
N LEU A 31 21.41 -8.44 2.14
CA LEU A 31 21.55 -7.71 3.40
C LEU A 31 21.85 -6.22 3.16
N LEU A 32 22.70 -5.90 2.18
CA LEU A 32 22.97 -4.52 1.78
C LEU A 32 21.73 -3.85 1.19
N SER A 33 21.00 -4.55 0.32
CA SER A 33 19.71 -4.12 -0.22
C SER A 33 18.69 -3.83 0.88
N ASP A 34 18.62 -4.70 1.90
CA ASP A 34 17.74 -4.54 3.06
C ASP A 34 18.10 -3.29 3.86
N SER A 35 19.40 -3.06 4.08
CA SER A 35 19.93 -1.91 4.83
C SER A 35 19.75 -0.57 4.10
N GLN A 36 19.76 -0.58 2.78
CA GLN A 36 19.61 0.61 1.94
C GLN A 36 18.16 0.88 1.53
N HIS A 37 17.20 0.07 2.01
CA HIS A 37 15.79 0.15 1.62
C HIS A 37 15.60 0.15 0.10
N TRP A 38 16.39 -0.65 -0.62
CA TRP A 38 16.30 -0.70 -2.07
C TRP A 38 14.97 -1.32 -2.50
N THR A 39 14.26 -0.61 -3.37
CA THR A 39 12.95 -1.00 -3.92
C THR A 39 13.02 -1.15 -5.43
N LEU A 40 12.24 -2.09 -5.95
CA LEU A 40 12.07 -2.35 -7.37
C LEU A 40 10.83 -1.58 -7.85
N THR A 41 11.06 -0.58 -8.69
CA THR A 41 10.01 0.28 -9.27
C THR A 41 10.05 0.23 -10.80
N GLY A 42 9.06 0.84 -11.45
CA GLY A 42 9.03 1.00 -12.91
C GLY A 42 8.95 -0.32 -13.68
N ASN A 43 9.82 -0.50 -14.69
CA ASN A 43 9.78 -1.66 -15.59
C ASN A 43 9.96 -3.01 -14.88
N LEU A 44 10.70 -3.06 -13.77
CA LEU A 44 10.86 -4.29 -13.00
C LEU A 44 9.58 -4.62 -12.23
N TYR A 45 8.89 -3.60 -11.72
CA TYR A 45 7.58 -3.77 -11.09
C TYR A 45 6.55 -4.30 -12.11
N THR A 46 6.52 -3.74 -13.33
CA THR A 46 5.59 -4.17 -14.39
C THR A 46 5.85 -5.61 -14.79
N PHE A 47 7.12 -5.98 -14.97
CA PHE A 47 7.53 -7.33 -15.32
C PHE A 47 7.14 -8.36 -14.25
N ILE A 48 7.42 -8.07 -12.97
CA ILE A 48 7.10 -8.97 -11.86
C ILE A 48 5.59 -9.12 -11.71
N ASN A 49 4.84 -8.02 -11.85
CA ASN A 49 3.39 -8.05 -11.72
C ASN A 49 2.72 -8.83 -12.88
N HIS A 50 3.22 -8.66 -14.11
CA HIS A 50 2.66 -9.35 -15.29
C HIS A 50 3.01 -10.85 -15.32
N TYR A 51 4.25 -11.22 -14.95
CA TYR A 51 4.74 -12.61 -14.98
C TYR A 51 4.93 -13.20 -13.59
N ARG A 52 3.98 -12.94 -12.67
CA ARG A 52 4.10 -13.32 -11.25
C ARG A 52 4.43 -14.80 -11.03
N THR A 53 3.75 -15.70 -11.75
CA THR A 53 3.95 -17.15 -11.64
C THR A 53 5.32 -17.58 -12.17
N THR A 54 5.72 -17.09 -13.34
CA THR A 54 7.02 -17.40 -13.95
C THR A 54 8.18 -16.93 -13.07
N VAL A 55 8.10 -15.71 -12.52
CA VAL A 55 9.10 -15.18 -11.59
C VAL A 55 9.19 -16.06 -10.35
N GLN A 56 8.05 -16.44 -9.76
CA GLN A 56 8.05 -17.32 -8.60
C GLN A 56 8.67 -18.69 -8.89
N THR A 57 8.39 -19.30 -10.04
CA THR A 57 9.01 -20.57 -10.45
C THR A 57 10.52 -20.43 -10.64
N ALA A 58 10.98 -19.37 -11.30
CA ALA A 58 12.41 -19.10 -11.48
C ALA A 58 13.13 -18.92 -10.14
N LEU A 59 12.52 -18.19 -9.21
CA LEU A 59 13.06 -17.99 -7.87
C LEU A 59 13.14 -19.31 -7.07
N GLN A 60 12.15 -20.20 -7.22
CA GLN A 60 12.20 -21.52 -6.58
C GLN A 60 13.35 -22.39 -7.13
N ILE A 61 13.60 -22.34 -8.44
CA ILE A 61 14.73 -23.06 -9.06
C ILE A 61 16.07 -22.51 -8.54
N ILE A 62 16.21 -21.19 -8.44
CA ILE A 62 17.42 -20.56 -7.90
C ILE A 62 17.60 -20.92 -6.41
N ALA A 63 16.53 -20.85 -5.62
CA ALA A 63 16.57 -21.16 -4.19
C ALA A 63 16.94 -22.61 -3.90
N THR A 64 16.41 -23.56 -4.68
CA THR A 64 16.76 -24.98 -4.57
C THR A 64 18.23 -25.23 -4.93
N LEU A 65 18.75 -24.56 -5.96
CA LEU A 65 20.17 -24.65 -6.33
C LEU A 65 21.09 -24.10 -5.24
N LEU A 66 20.76 -22.94 -4.67
CA LEU A 66 21.56 -22.33 -3.58
C LEU A 66 21.54 -23.19 -2.31
N GLY A 67 20.37 -23.73 -1.95
CA GLY A 67 20.23 -24.68 -0.84
C GLY A 67 21.03 -25.97 -1.08
N ALA A 68 21.03 -26.48 -2.32
CA ALA A 68 21.81 -27.66 -2.73
C ALA A 68 23.33 -27.43 -2.56
N ILE A 69 23.84 -26.27 -2.99
CA ILE A 69 25.26 -25.91 -2.83
C ILE A 69 25.68 -25.92 -1.35
N GLN A 70 24.83 -25.36 -0.46
CA GLN A 70 25.10 -25.32 0.97
C GLN A 70 25.08 -26.73 1.60
N ILE A 71 24.08 -27.56 1.32
CA ILE A 71 24.01 -28.92 1.88
C ILE A 71 25.17 -29.80 1.39
N PHE A 72 25.55 -29.73 0.11
CA PHE A 72 26.68 -30.50 -0.38
C PHE A 72 28.00 -30.07 0.27
N SER A 73 28.16 -28.78 0.56
CA SER A 73 29.32 -28.26 1.29
C SER A 73 29.38 -28.80 2.72
N ILE A 74 28.24 -28.84 3.42
CA ILE A 74 28.11 -29.43 4.76
C ILE A 74 28.44 -30.92 4.73
N CYS A 75 27.83 -31.70 3.83
CA CYS A 75 28.10 -33.13 3.67
C CYS A 75 29.59 -33.40 3.38
N ARG A 76 30.25 -32.54 2.58
CA ARG A 76 31.68 -32.66 2.31
C ARG A 76 32.55 -32.32 3.52
N LEU A 77 32.16 -31.33 4.32
CA LEU A 77 32.83 -31.03 5.59
C LEU A 77 32.73 -32.20 6.58
N ILE A 78 31.55 -32.82 6.69
CA ILE A 78 31.35 -34.01 7.52
C ILE A 78 32.26 -35.14 7.05
N ASN A 79 32.32 -35.41 5.74
CA ASN A 79 33.24 -36.40 5.16
C ASN A 79 34.72 -36.10 5.48
N HIS A 80 35.13 -34.83 5.44
CA HIS A 80 36.49 -34.46 5.81
C HIS A 80 36.77 -34.64 7.31
N ALA A 81 35.83 -34.27 8.16
CA ALA A 81 35.94 -34.44 9.61
C ALA A 81 36.01 -35.93 10.02
N THR A 82 35.20 -36.79 9.41
CA THR A 82 35.18 -38.24 9.68
C THR A 82 36.46 -38.93 9.22
N ARG A 83 37.03 -38.54 8.07
CA ARG A 83 38.34 -39.07 7.63
C ARG A 83 39.45 -38.77 8.63
N ILE A 84 39.46 -37.57 9.20
CA ILE A 84 40.43 -37.18 10.24
C ILE A 84 40.19 -38.01 11.50
N LEU A 85 38.93 -38.24 11.88
CA LEU A 85 38.58 -39.10 13.01
C LEU A 85 39.11 -40.52 12.83
N PHE A 86 38.90 -41.14 11.66
CA PHE A 86 39.39 -42.50 11.35
C PHE A 86 40.90 -42.61 11.20
N LYS A 87 41.63 -41.49 11.08
CA LYS A 87 43.10 -41.48 11.12
C LYS A 87 43.63 -41.77 12.52
N HIS A 88 42.89 -41.42 13.57
CA HIS A 88 43.29 -41.65 14.94
C HIS A 88 42.91 -43.08 15.37
N SER A 89 43.93 -43.90 15.65
CA SER A 89 43.83 -45.33 15.98
C SER A 89 43.09 -45.66 17.28
N THR A 90 42.52 -44.68 17.97
CA THR A 90 41.91 -44.80 19.30
C THR A 90 40.39 -45.01 19.28
N HIS A 91 39.74 -44.95 18.12
CA HIS A 91 38.29 -45.09 18.02
C HIS A 91 37.90 -46.49 17.51
N HIS A 92 37.37 -47.35 18.39
CA HIS A 92 36.70 -48.58 17.95
C HIS A 92 35.46 -48.19 17.15
N THR A 93 35.45 -48.54 15.86
CA THR A 93 34.38 -48.13 14.94
C THR A 93 33.46 -49.32 14.70
N THR A 94 32.17 -49.19 15.04
CA THR A 94 31.18 -50.24 14.72
C THR A 94 30.66 -50.08 13.29
N LEU A 95 30.11 -51.13 12.69
CA LEU A 95 29.54 -51.05 11.33
C LEU A 95 28.38 -50.04 11.25
N ASN A 96 27.61 -49.87 12.32
CA ASN A 96 26.52 -48.90 12.39
C ASN A 96 27.05 -47.46 12.41
N ASP A 97 28.18 -47.19 13.07
CA ASP A 97 28.81 -45.88 13.05
C ASP A 97 29.31 -45.54 11.64
N LEU A 98 29.89 -46.51 10.93
CA LEU A 98 30.34 -46.31 9.55
C LEU A 98 29.15 -46.05 8.60
N ALA A 99 28.05 -46.78 8.77
CA ALA A 99 26.82 -46.57 8.01
C ALA A 99 26.17 -45.21 8.30
N LEU A 100 26.21 -44.74 9.56
CA LEU A 100 25.78 -43.41 9.95
C LEU A 100 26.65 -42.32 9.31
N TRP A 101 27.97 -42.40 9.45
CA TRP A 101 28.88 -41.40 8.88
C TRP A 101 28.84 -41.37 7.35
N SER A 102 28.60 -42.51 6.71
CA SER A 102 28.30 -42.58 5.28
C SER A 102 27.00 -41.85 4.96
N ALA A 103 25.91 -42.15 5.67
CA ALA A 103 24.60 -41.50 5.47
C ALA A 103 24.58 -40.01 5.84
N LEU A 104 25.51 -39.51 6.65
CA LEU A 104 25.68 -38.06 6.92
C LEU A 104 26.53 -37.34 5.87
N SER A 105 27.36 -38.09 5.15
CA SER A 105 28.27 -37.55 4.13
C SER A 105 27.66 -37.54 2.72
N THR A 106 26.51 -38.18 2.56
CA THR A 106 25.63 -38.11 1.39
C THR A 106 24.24 -37.69 1.85
N PRO A 107 23.48 -36.88 1.10
CA PRO A 107 22.13 -36.45 1.49
C PRO A 107 21.12 -37.58 1.30
N THR A 108 21.29 -38.71 2.01
CA THR A 108 20.51 -39.94 1.87
C THR A 108 20.10 -40.48 3.23
N THR A 109 18.83 -40.88 3.38
CA THR A 109 18.33 -41.51 4.60
C THR A 109 18.59 -43.01 4.59
N ASN A 110 19.17 -43.55 5.66
CA ASN A 110 19.36 -44.98 5.82
C ASN A 110 18.40 -45.53 6.88
N PHE A 111 17.35 -46.23 6.43
CA PHE A 111 16.29 -46.80 7.27
C PHE A 111 16.74 -48.00 8.12
N SER A 112 17.95 -48.52 7.89
CA SER A 112 18.49 -49.67 8.64
C SER A 112 19.18 -49.28 9.95
N LEU A 113 19.26 -48.00 10.29
CA LEU A 113 19.92 -47.48 11.49
C LEU A 113 18.96 -47.43 12.71
N PRO A 114 19.48 -47.53 13.95
CA PRO A 114 18.67 -47.36 15.15
C PRO A 114 18.02 -45.97 15.20
N LEU A 115 16.84 -45.90 15.84
CA LEU A 115 15.93 -44.75 15.80
C LEU A 115 16.57 -43.36 16.02
N PRO A 116 17.49 -43.12 16.99
CA PRO A 116 18.12 -41.80 17.14
C PRO A 116 19.03 -41.42 15.96
N GLN A 117 19.70 -42.40 15.36
CA GLN A 117 20.57 -42.22 14.19
C GLN A 117 19.75 -42.00 12.91
N LEU A 118 18.62 -42.70 12.79
CA LEU A 118 17.64 -42.50 11.72
C LEU A 118 17.10 -41.06 11.73
N ILE A 119 16.67 -40.57 12.88
CA ILE A 119 16.17 -39.19 13.03
C ILE A 119 17.23 -38.18 12.56
N LEU A 120 18.49 -38.37 12.94
CA LEU A 120 19.58 -37.48 12.54
C LEU A 120 19.78 -37.46 11.01
N THR A 121 19.77 -38.62 10.36
CA THR A 121 19.89 -38.69 8.88
C THR A 121 18.67 -38.10 8.17
N LEU A 122 17.47 -38.28 8.73
CA LEU A 122 16.24 -37.69 8.21
C LEU A 122 16.26 -36.16 8.30
N VAL A 123 16.71 -35.61 9.43
CA VAL A 123 16.85 -34.16 9.61
C VAL A 123 17.86 -33.59 8.61
N LEU A 124 19.00 -34.25 8.42
CA LEU A 124 20.00 -33.79 7.45
C LEU A 124 19.51 -33.88 6.00
N ALA A 125 18.79 -34.95 5.63
CA ALA A 125 18.21 -35.09 4.30
C ALA A 125 17.20 -33.98 3.99
N ASN A 126 16.37 -33.63 4.97
CA ASN A 126 15.37 -32.55 4.85
C ASN A 126 15.96 -31.14 5.04
N LEU A 127 17.19 -31.01 5.54
CA LEU A 127 17.85 -29.71 5.71
C LEU A 127 17.96 -28.98 4.36
N SER A 128 18.16 -29.71 3.26
CA SER A 128 18.18 -29.14 1.90
C SER A 128 16.87 -28.40 1.54
N ALA A 129 15.72 -28.97 1.92
CA ALA A 129 14.41 -28.36 1.70
C ALA A 129 14.20 -27.13 2.59
N VAL A 130 14.65 -27.18 3.84
CA VAL A 130 14.60 -26.02 4.76
C VAL A 130 15.47 -24.88 4.25
N LEU A 131 16.71 -25.17 3.81
CA LEU A 131 17.60 -24.18 3.22
C LEU A 131 17.02 -23.57 1.95
N SER A 132 16.42 -24.40 1.08
CA SER A 132 15.70 -23.90 -0.09
C SER A 132 14.53 -23.00 0.28
N ALA A 133 13.73 -23.35 1.29
CA ALA A 133 12.61 -22.54 1.73
C ALA A 133 13.06 -21.18 2.28
N LEU A 134 14.17 -21.14 3.04
CA LEU A 134 14.78 -19.89 3.52
C LEU A 134 15.21 -18.99 2.35
N TRP A 135 15.86 -19.56 1.33
CA TRP A 135 16.23 -18.83 0.12
C TRP A 135 15.03 -18.33 -0.67
N THR A 136 13.98 -19.15 -0.81
CA THR A 136 12.72 -18.72 -1.46
C THR A 136 12.12 -17.53 -0.72
N GLY A 137 12.05 -17.57 0.62
CA GLY A 137 11.55 -16.47 1.45
C GLY A 137 12.41 -15.21 1.40
N ALA A 138 13.73 -15.34 1.23
CA ALA A 138 14.66 -14.22 1.10
C ALA A 138 14.67 -13.58 -0.30
N LEU A 139 14.25 -14.31 -1.34
CA LEU A 139 14.25 -13.83 -2.72
C LEU A 139 12.87 -13.40 -3.23
N THR A 140 11.79 -13.90 -2.65
CA THR A 140 10.43 -13.60 -3.10
C THR A 140 10.14 -12.10 -2.97
N PRO A 141 9.73 -11.41 -4.05
CA PRO A 141 9.31 -10.02 -3.98
C PRO A 141 8.09 -9.87 -3.07
N THR A 142 8.17 -8.92 -2.15
CA THR A 142 7.09 -8.55 -1.23
C THR A 142 6.59 -7.16 -1.60
N SER A 143 5.27 -6.97 -1.60
CA SER A 143 4.66 -5.68 -1.88
C SER A 143 5.05 -4.66 -0.81
N THR A 144 5.51 -3.50 -1.23
CA THR A 144 5.84 -2.36 -0.37
C THR A 144 5.48 -1.07 -1.10
N THR A 145 5.60 0.06 -0.41
CA THR A 145 5.38 1.37 -1.02
C THR A 145 6.64 2.21 -0.90
N THR A 146 6.88 3.07 -1.88
CA THR A 146 7.97 4.05 -1.87
C THR A 146 7.40 5.43 -2.14
N THR A 147 7.98 6.44 -1.52
CA THR A 147 7.60 7.83 -1.75
C THR A 147 8.49 8.46 -2.80
N ALA A 148 7.91 9.32 -3.63
CA ALA A 148 8.63 10.13 -4.59
C ALA A 148 8.01 11.53 -4.66
N ASN A 149 8.84 12.54 -4.85
CA ASN A 149 8.37 13.92 -4.96
C ASN A 149 8.14 14.26 -6.44
N THR A 150 7.02 14.90 -6.71
CA THR A 150 6.67 15.43 -8.03
C THR A 150 6.04 16.81 -7.88
N THR A 151 5.69 17.43 -8.99
CA THR A 151 5.04 18.74 -9.03
C THR A 151 3.63 18.62 -9.60
N ILE A 152 2.65 19.20 -8.91
CA ILE A 152 1.27 19.37 -9.37
C ILE A 152 0.96 20.86 -9.56
N LEU A 153 0.04 21.19 -10.46
CA LEU A 153 -0.35 22.58 -10.71
C LEU A 153 -1.61 22.91 -9.89
N ILE A 154 -1.47 23.80 -8.91
CA ILE A 154 -2.57 24.27 -8.05
C ILE A 154 -3.13 25.61 -8.57
N PRO A 155 -4.40 25.97 -8.29
CA PRO A 155 -4.97 27.24 -8.74
C PRO A 155 -4.20 28.43 -8.17
N SER A 156 -3.95 29.44 -9.00
CA SER A 156 -3.34 30.70 -8.57
C SER A 156 -4.38 31.80 -8.45
N TYR A 157 -4.35 32.51 -7.32
CA TYR A 157 -5.20 33.68 -7.04
C TYR A 157 -4.44 35.01 -7.15
N ALA A 158 -3.20 34.99 -7.67
CA ALA A 158 -2.47 36.23 -7.96
C ALA A 158 -3.25 37.11 -8.94
N ASN A 159 -3.78 36.50 -10.00
CA ASN A 159 -4.69 37.14 -10.94
C ASN A 159 -6.14 36.72 -10.69
N ARG A 160 -7.00 37.68 -10.35
CA ARG A 160 -8.42 37.49 -10.01
C ARG A 160 -9.35 38.24 -10.97
N SER A 161 -8.85 38.69 -12.12
CA SER A 161 -9.61 39.53 -13.06
C SER A 161 -10.93 38.90 -13.53
N PHE A 162 -11.01 37.57 -13.57
CA PHE A 162 -12.24 36.85 -13.92
C PHE A 162 -13.12 36.48 -12.73
N ILE A 163 -12.64 36.59 -11.48
CA ILE A 163 -13.47 36.39 -10.28
C ILE A 163 -14.22 37.68 -9.98
N LYS A 164 -15.38 37.82 -10.60
CA LYS A 164 -16.31 38.92 -10.43
C LYS A 164 -17.74 38.39 -10.53
N GLU A 165 -18.69 39.19 -10.08
CA GLU A 165 -20.10 38.89 -10.26
C GLU A 165 -20.45 38.96 -11.76
N TYR A 166 -21.02 37.88 -12.29
CA TYR A 166 -21.61 37.82 -13.62
C TYR A 166 -23.12 37.73 -13.45
N PRO A 167 -23.89 38.73 -13.93
CA PRO A 167 -25.34 38.70 -13.83
C PRO A 167 -25.93 37.47 -14.52
N SER A 168 -27.07 36.98 -14.03
CA SER A 168 -27.88 35.92 -14.66
C SER A 168 -28.67 36.42 -15.88
N GLN A 169 -28.06 37.28 -16.69
CA GLN A 169 -28.66 37.82 -17.91
C GLN A 169 -28.07 37.12 -19.14
N ILE A 170 -28.89 37.06 -20.20
CA ILE A 170 -28.46 36.57 -21.52
C ILE A 170 -27.29 37.46 -21.99
N ASP A 171 -26.25 36.83 -22.55
CA ASP A 171 -25.03 37.47 -23.06
C ASP A 171 -24.11 38.16 -22.02
N THR A 172 -24.41 38.09 -20.71
CA THR A 172 -23.54 38.62 -19.64
C THR A 172 -22.81 37.54 -18.84
N THR A 173 -22.82 36.30 -19.34
CA THR A 173 -22.18 35.17 -18.67
C THR A 173 -20.65 35.28 -18.70
N GLY A 174 -20.02 34.77 -17.66
CA GLY A 174 -18.57 34.75 -17.52
C GLY A 174 -17.89 33.73 -18.43
N PRO A 175 -16.56 33.84 -18.59
CA PRO A 175 -15.80 32.88 -19.38
C PRO A 175 -16.05 31.45 -18.88
N SER A 176 -16.30 30.56 -19.83
CA SER A 176 -16.56 29.15 -19.57
C SER A 176 -15.88 28.26 -20.61
N LEU A 177 -15.58 27.03 -20.22
CA LEU A 177 -14.93 26.03 -21.06
C LEU A 177 -15.55 24.66 -20.79
N ARG A 178 -15.96 23.97 -21.86
CA ARG A 178 -16.40 22.57 -21.79
C ARG A 178 -15.35 21.67 -22.42
N THR A 179 -14.93 20.65 -21.67
CA THR A 179 -13.93 19.67 -22.08
C THR A 179 -14.41 18.24 -21.76
N SER A 180 -13.61 17.23 -22.10
CA SER A 180 -13.85 15.85 -21.65
C SER A 180 -13.75 15.69 -20.12
N LEU A 181 -13.09 16.61 -19.43
CA LEU A 181 -12.93 16.60 -17.97
C LEU A 181 -14.08 17.29 -17.24
N GLY A 182 -14.99 17.97 -17.94
CA GLY A 182 -16.16 18.63 -17.35
C GLY A 182 -16.46 20.00 -17.93
N TYR A 183 -17.35 20.73 -17.25
CA TYR A 183 -17.72 22.11 -17.57
C TYR A 183 -17.18 23.03 -16.48
N PHE A 184 -16.38 24.02 -16.87
CA PHE A 184 -15.71 24.97 -15.98
C PHE A 184 -16.16 26.38 -16.33
N THR A 185 -16.46 27.20 -15.32
CA THR A 185 -17.01 28.55 -15.55
C THR A 185 -16.72 29.49 -14.38
N TYR A 186 -16.55 30.78 -14.68
CA TYR A 186 -16.56 31.83 -13.65
C TYR A 186 -17.98 32.29 -13.27
N SER A 187 -19.01 31.90 -14.01
CA SER A 187 -20.42 32.05 -13.63
C SER A 187 -20.90 30.82 -12.86
N VAL A 188 -20.29 30.57 -11.70
CA VAL A 188 -20.53 29.35 -10.89
C VAL A 188 -22.00 29.21 -10.51
N GLY A 189 -22.61 30.30 -10.02
CA GLY A 189 -24.01 30.33 -9.59
C GLY A 189 -25.05 30.17 -10.70
N VAL A 190 -24.65 30.20 -11.98
CA VAL A 190 -25.55 29.99 -13.13
C VAL A 190 -25.23 28.67 -13.84
N GLY A 191 -23.94 28.41 -14.06
CA GLY A 191 -23.47 27.29 -14.88
C GLY A 191 -23.36 25.95 -14.14
N LEU A 192 -23.31 25.95 -12.80
CA LEU A 192 -23.14 24.74 -11.98
C LEU A 192 -24.30 24.51 -11.00
N LEU A 193 -25.44 25.19 -11.22
CA LEU A 193 -26.63 25.17 -10.35
C LEU A 193 -27.05 23.76 -9.91
N THR A 194 -27.24 22.84 -10.84
CA THR A 194 -27.69 21.48 -10.51
C THR A 194 -26.73 20.75 -9.59
N SER A 195 -25.43 20.87 -9.83
CA SER A 195 -24.40 20.20 -9.02
C SER A 195 -24.29 20.83 -7.63
N LEU A 196 -24.37 22.16 -7.54
CA LEU A 196 -24.37 22.89 -6.26
C LEU A 196 -25.58 22.51 -5.40
N VAL A 197 -26.78 22.47 -5.98
CA VAL A 197 -28.01 22.07 -5.28
C VAL A 197 -27.94 20.62 -4.84
N SER A 198 -27.44 19.72 -5.69
CA SER A 198 -27.31 18.30 -5.34
C SER A 198 -26.33 18.07 -4.19
N SER A 199 -25.27 18.87 -4.11
CA SER A 199 -24.34 18.82 -2.97
C SER A 199 -24.98 19.42 -1.72
N ALA A 200 -25.69 20.54 -1.87
CA ALA A 200 -26.41 21.22 -0.79
C ALA A 200 -27.52 20.35 -0.16
N SER A 201 -28.26 19.58 -0.97
CA SER A 201 -29.32 18.69 -0.46
C SER A 201 -28.78 17.55 0.40
N THR A 202 -27.54 17.13 0.15
CA THR A 202 -26.84 16.06 0.88
C THR A 202 -25.78 16.62 1.85
N ALA A 203 -25.89 17.91 2.21
CA ALA A 203 -24.92 18.58 3.07
C ALA A 203 -24.85 17.96 4.48
N SER A 204 -26.01 17.54 5.00
CA SER A 204 -26.10 16.80 6.25
C SER A 204 -26.18 15.30 5.96
N PRO A 205 -25.31 14.45 6.53
CA PRO A 205 -25.35 13.02 6.28
C PRO A 205 -26.55 12.38 6.98
N LEU A 206 -27.25 11.49 6.26
CA LEU A 206 -28.37 10.71 6.80
C LEU A 206 -27.93 9.76 7.93
N THR A 207 -26.70 9.23 7.86
CA THR A 207 -26.11 8.39 8.90
C THR A 207 -24.64 8.73 9.13
N GLY A 208 -24.19 8.62 10.39
CA GLY A 208 -22.79 8.82 10.75
C GLY A 208 -22.41 10.29 10.93
N SER A 209 -21.13 10.59 10.74
CA SER A 209 -20.57 11.93 10.99
C SER A 209 -20.42 12.73 9.70
N LEU A 210 -20.25 14.06 9.82
CA LEU A 210 -19.90 14.92 8.67
C LEU A 210 -18.61 14.47 7.98
N LYS A 211 -17.67 13.84 8.70
CA LYS A 211 -16.43 13.32 8.12
C LYS A 211 -16.65 12.13 7.18
N SER A 212 -17.72 11.34 7.41
CA SER A 212 -18.08 10.21 6.55
C SER A 212 -18.96 10.59 5.36
N ARG A 213 -19.35 11.87 5.24
CA ARG A 213 -20.08 12.37 4.07
C ARG A 213 -19.22 12.17 2.82
N SER A 214 -19.81 11.70 1.72
CA SER A 214 -19.15 11.68 0.42
C SER A 214 -19.97 12.46 -0.59
N HIS A 215 -19.32 13.32 -1.37
CA HIS A 215 -19.96 14.07 -2.44
C HIS A 215 -19.05 14.15 -3.66
N ALA A 216 -19.63 14.19 -4.85
CA ALA A 216 -18.87 14.24 -6.08
C ALA A 216 -18.21 15.61 -6.25
N LYS A 217 -17.00 15.63 -6.79
CA LYS A 217 -16.36 16.85 -7.28
C LYS A 217 -17.20 17.44 -8.41
N LEU A 218 -17.20 18.77 -8.55
CA LEU A 218 -18.00 19.50 -9.55
C LEU A 218 -17.43 19.42 -10.98
N ASP A 219 -16.94 18.25 -11.38
CA ASP A 219 -16.41 17.99 -12.72
C ASP A 219 -16.69 16.55 -13.16
N SER A 220 -16.14 16.13 -14.30
CA SER A 220 -16.33 14.80 -14.88
C SER A 220 -15.11 13.88 -14.71
N THR A 221 -14.21 14.19 -13.77
CA THR A 221 -13.04 13.34 -13.46
C THR A 221 -13.45 12.04 -12.74
N GLY A 222 -14.61 12.06 -12.07
CA GLY A 222 -15.15 10.96 -11.29
C GLY A 222 -14.55 10.85 -9.89
N TYR A 223 -13.82 11.88 -9.42
CA TYR A 223 -13.37 11.97 -8.04
C TYR A 223 -14.49 12.41 -7.09
N THR A 224 -14.41 11.93 -5.86
CA THR A 224 -15.34 12.27 -4.77
C THR A 224 -14.57 12.79 -3.58
N TYR A 225 -15.12 13.79 -2.90
CA TYR A 225 -14.60 14.27 -1.63
C TYR A 225 -15.12 13.41 -0.49
N SER A 226 -14.26 13.12 0.47
CA SER A 226 -14.62 12.60 1.78
C SER A 226 -14.66 13.76 2.79
N GLY A 227 -15.78 13.92 3.49
CA GLY A 227 -16.01 15.02 4.39
C GLY A 227 -16.29 16.34 3.66
N ARG A 228 -15.57 17.39 4.06
CA ARG A 228 -15.66 18.74 3.48
C ARG A 228 -14.55 18.97 2.47
N SER A 229 -14.87 19.62 1.35
CA SER A 229 -13.86 20.02 0.36
C SER A 229 -13.10 21.28 0.77
N HIS A 230 -13.65 22.11 1.67
CA HIS A 230 -13.07 23.38 2.12
C HIS A 230 -12.73 24.37 0.98
N GLY A 231 -13.30 24.17 -0.21
CA GLY A 231 -12.95 24.96 -1.39
C GLY A 231 -11.59 24.65 -2.01
N VAL A 232 -10.96 23.54 -1.64
CA VAL A 232 -9.63 23.12 -2.13
C VAL A 232 -9.69 21.72 -2.76
N GLY A 233 -8.58 21.26 -3.35
CA GLY A 233 -8.54 19.98 -4.06
C GLY A 233 -9.06 20.07 -5.50
N SER A 234 -9.26 21.29 -6.02
CA SER A 234 -9.66 21.52 -7.42
C SER A 234 -8.70 20.94 -8.48
N PRO A 235 -7.37 20.85 -8.27
CA PRO A 235 -6.43 20.27 -9.23
C PRO A 235 -6.63 18.78 -9.52
N VAL A 236 -7.19 18.04 -8.56
CA VAL A 236 -7.24 16.58 -8.58
C VAL A 236 -7.99 16.09 -9.82
N GLY A 237 -7.36 15.21 -10.59
CA GLY A 237 -7.89 14.70 -11.86
C GLY A 237 -7.81 15.67 -13.04
N LEU A 238 -7.50 16.96 -12.82
CA LEU A 238 -7.37 17.97 -13.88
C LEU A 238 -5.92 18.17 -14.31
N THR A 239 -4.99 18.21 -13.35
CA THR A 239 -3.56 18.53 -13.62
C THR A 239 -2.62 17.38 -13.25
N ASP A 240 -3.17 16.18 -13.03
CA ASP A 240 -2.44 14.98 -12.59
C ASP A 240 -1.61 14.31 -13.71
N GLY A 241 -1.47 14.96 -14.87
CA GLY A 241 -0.74 14.44 -16.03
C GLY A 241 0.72 14.07 -15.69
N ASN A 242 1.39 14.87 -14.86
CA ASN A 242 2.76 14.57 -14.43
C ASN A 242 2.83 13.38 -13.47
N VAL A 243 1.84 13.23 -12.59
CA VAL A 243 1.77 12.11 -11.63
C VAL A 243 1.56 10.81 -12.39
N THR A 244 0.56 10.78 -13.28
CA THR A 244 0.19 9.59 -14.05
C THR A 244 1.25 9.17 -15.06
N SER A 245 1.93 10.12 -15.71
CA SER A 245 3.00 9.84 -16.67
C SER A 245 4.31 9.39 -16.00
N SER A 246 4.70 10.00 -14.88
CA SER A 246 5.95 9.69 -14.19
C SER A 246 5.82 8.45 -13.30
N TYR A 247 4.62 8.21 -12.75
CA TYR A 247 4.35 7.15 -11.78
C TYR A 247 3.04 6.40 -12.13
N PRO A 248 3.06 5.48 -13.11
CA PRO A 248 1.86 4.77 -13.55
C PRO A 248 1.24 3.84 -12.49
N TYR A 249 1.99 3.48 -11.44
CA TYR A 249 1.54 2.64 -10.32
C TYR A 249 1.47 3.45 -9.02
N ALA A 250 1.17 4.74 -9.11
CA ALA A 250 0.89 5.56 -7.95
C ALA A 250 -0.41 5.07 -7.28
N ALA A 251 -0.34 4.81 -5.97
CA ALA A 251 -1.50 4.40 -5.17
C ALA A 251 -2.24 5.63 -4.64
N ASN A 252 -1.48 6.56 -4.06
CA ASN A 252 -1.99 7.84 -3.59
C ASN A 252 -0.95 8.95 -3.76
N TYR A 253 -1.39 10.20 -3.70
CA TYR A 253 -0.49 11.33 -3.60
C TYR A 253 -1.05 12.38 -2.66
N THR A 254 -0.16 13.16 -2.06
CA THR A 254 -0.52 14.24 -1.14
C THR A 254 0.15 15.54 -1.57
N TYR A 255 -0.54 16.65 -1.37
CA TYR A 255 0.02 17.99 -1.61
C TYR A 255 -0.63 19.01 -0.68
N HIS A 256 -0.03 20.20 -0.64
CA HIS A 256 -0.52 21.31 0.15
C HIS A 256 -1.20 22.35 -0.73
N GLU A 257 -2.37 22.81 -0.30
CA GLU A 257 -3.13 23.87 -0.97
C GLU A 257 -3.57 24.91 0.06
N ARG A 258 -3.56 26.18 -0.33
CA ARG A 258 -4.06 27.30 0.48
C ARG A 258 -5.55 27.47 0.21
N GLY A 259 -6.34 27.76 1.22
CA GLY A 259 -7.78 28.00 1.07
C GLY A 259 -8.39 28.69 2.28
N TYR A 260 -9.72 28.67 2.35
CA TYR A 260 -10.47 29.25 3.47
C TYR A 260 -11.22 28.18 4.25
N LEU A 261 -10.99 28.16 5.56
CA LEU A 261 -11.86 27.44 6.47
C LEU A 261 -13.09 28.30 6.76
N ALA A 262 -14.21 27.97 6.12
CA ALA A 262 -15.49 28.63 6.36
C ALA A 262 -16.15 28.09 7.64
N HIS A 263 -16.45 29.02 8.56
CA HIS A 263 -17.27 28.80 9.74
C HIS A 263 -18.61 29.53 9.56
N VAL A 264 -19.71 28.82 9.78
CA VAL A 264 -21.05 29.38 9.65
C VAL A 264 -21.73 29.32 11.02
N SER A 265 -22.25 30.47 11.47
CA SER A 265 -23.06 30.57 12.68
C SER A 265 -24.41 31.18 12.31
N CYS A 266 -25.49 30.47 12.58
CA CYS A 266 -26.84 30.88 12.20
C CYS A 266 -27.74 31.11 13.43
N ILE A 267 -28.62 32.09 13.31
CA ILE A 267 -29.68 32.40 14.28
C ILE A 267 -31.01 32.62 13.56
N TYR A 268 -32.13 32.49 14.28
CA TYR A 268 -33.40 33.08 13.86
C TYR A 268 -33.50 34.49 14.43
N ASN A 269 -33.58 35.49 13.56
CA ASN A 269 -33.71 36.88 13.96
C ASN A 269 -35.08 37.41 13.54
N SER A 270 -36.04 37.38 14.46
CA SER A 270 -37.39 37.91 14.23
C SER A 270 -37.43 39.42 13.99
N SER A 271 -36.35 40.15 14.32
CA SER A 271 -36.20 41.59 14.06
C SER A 271 -35.49 41.88 12.73
N THR A 272 -35.31 40.87 11.87
CA THR A 272 -34.76 41.06 10.52
C THR A 272 -35.62 42.03 9.71
N LEU A 273 -34.97 42.94 8.98
CA LEU A 273 -35.63 43.85 8.04
C LEU A 273 -35.60 43.33 6.60
N PHE A 274 -34.87 42.25 6.33
CA PHE A 274 -34.88 41.55 5.05
C PHE A 274 -36.12 40.66 4.97
N LEU A 275 -37.10 41.05 4.15
CA LEU A 275 -38.45 40.48 4.10
C LEU A 275 -38.89 40.22 2.66
N LEU A 276 -39.78 39.24 2.49
CA LEU A 276 -40.51 39.01 1.24
C LEU A 276 -41.74 39.92 1.19
N GLY A 277 -41.96 40.55 0.04
CA GLY A 277 -43.09 41.42 -0.23
C GLY A 277 -43.69 41.19 -1.61
N ASP A 278 -44.93 41.64 -1.77
CA ASP A 278 -45.65 41.62 -3.04
C ASP A 278 -45.26 42.83 -3.89
N THR A 279 -45.18 42.65 -5.20
CA THR A 279 -45.07 43.77 -6.15
C THR A 279 -46.42 44.09 -6.80
N TYR A 280 -46.50 45.20 -7.54
CA TYR A 280 -47.71 45.56 -8.28
C TYR A 280 -47.99 44.63 -9.48
N ASP A 281 -46.97 43.88 -9.93
CA ASP A 281 -47.06 42.98 -11.07
C ASP A 281 -47.54 41.59 -10.64
N THR A 282 -48.48 41.03 -11.40
CA THR A 282 -48.94 39.65 -11.16
C THR A 282 -47.79 38.67 -11.36
N ALA A 283 -47.52 37.85 -10.35
CA ALA A 283 -46.47 36.81 -10.32
C ALA A 283 -45.01 37.28 -10.13
N LEU A 284 -44.79 38.55 -9.77
CA LEU A 284 -43.50 39.05 -9.32
C LEU A 284 -43.54 39.41 -7.84
N TYR A 285 -42.51 38.99 -7.11
CA TYR A 285 -42.34 39.23 -5.69
C TYR A 285 -40.96 39.82 -5.45
N VAL A 286 -40.81 40.56 -4.37
CA VAL A 286 -39.54 41.19 -4.01
C VAL A 286 -39.06 40.63 -2.68
N ALA A 287 -37.75 40.40 -2.56
CA ALA A 287 -37.08 40.31 -1.28
C ALA A 287 -36.23 41.57 -1.10
N GLU A 288 -36.55 42.37 -0.08
CA GLU A 288 -35.84 43.61 0.17
C GLU A 288 -35.55 43.85 1.65
N GLY A 289 -34.47 44.59 1.91
CA GLY A 289 -34.13 45.06 3.25
C GLY A 289 -32.61 45.08 3.51
N PRO A 290 -32.17 45.80 4.54
CA PRO A 290 -30.76 45.88 4.91
C PRO A 290 -30.27 44.63 5.64
N LEU A 291 -29.01 44.25 5.38
CA LEU A 291 -28.24 43.29 6.18
C LEU A 291 -27.27 44.01 7.12
N PRO A 292 -26.72 43.35 8.15
CA PRO A 292 -25.78 43.97 9.07
C PRO A 292 -24.52 44.55 8.42
N ASP A 293 -24.10 44.03 7.27
CA ASP A 293 -22.94 44.51 6.50
C ASP A 293 -23.32 45.29 5.22
N SER A 294 -24.61 45.48 4.95
CA SER A 294 -25.08 46.34 3.86
C SER A 294 -24.68 47.79 4.09
N ASN A 295 -24.42 48.52 3.01
CA ASN A 295 -24.24 49.97 3.10
C ASN A 295 -25.56 50.64 3.52
N VAL A 296 -25.49 51.54 4.49
CA VAL A 296 -26.64 52.24 5.11
C VAL A 296 -27.55 52.98 4.12
N SER A 297 -27.05 53.31 2.91
CA SER A 297 -27.81 53.99 1.88
C SER A 297 -28.59 53.08 0.93
N THR A 298 -28.34 51.76 0.94
CA THR A 298 -28.90 50.81 -0.03
C THR A 298 -29.23 49.50 0.67
N GLY A 299 -30.51 49.19 0.85
CA GLY A 299 -30.94 47.84 1.21
C GLY A 299 -30.68 46.86 0.07
N GLU A 300 -30.63 45.57 0.38
CA GLU A 300 -30.62 44.54 -0.66
C GLU A 300 -32.00 44.49 -1.31
N TYR A 301 -32.03 44.19 -2.60
CA TYR A 301 -33.24 44.12 -3.39
C TYR A 301 -33.07 43.06 -4.48
N SER A 302 -33.97 42.07 -4.51
CA SER A 302 -34.00 41.04 -5.55
C SER A 302 -35.45 40.69 -5.90
N THR A 303 -35.73 40.55 -7.20
CA THR A 303 -37.07 40.20 -7.71
C THR A 303 -37.14 38.72 -8.04
N TYR A 304 -38.20 38.05 -7.60
CA TYR A 304 -38.45 36.61 -7.78
C TYR A 304 -39.76 36.41 -8.56
N THR A 305 -39.77 35.40 -9.43
CA THR A 305 -40.98 34.96 -10.12
C THR A 305 -41.66 33.83 -9.34
N GLY A 306 -42.96 33.93 -9.10
CA GLY A 306 -43.69 32.92 -8.32
C GLY A 306 -45.21 32.98 -8.52
N TRP A 307 -45.93 31.95 -8.08
CA TRP A 307 -47.39 31.98 -7.95
C TRP A 307 -47.84 32.70 -6.67
N SER A 308 -47.09 32.51 -5.59
CA SER A 308 -47.26 33.20 -4.31
C SER A 308 -45.92 33.29 -3.58
N THR A 309 -45.84 34.21 -2.61
CA THR A 309 -44.69 34.32 -1.69
C THR A 309 -44.42 33.02 -0.93
N ASP A 310 -45.43 32.15 -0.74
CA ASP A 310 -45.29 30.88 -0.03
C ASP A 310 -44.26 29.93 -0.65
N THR A 311 -44.06 30.04 -1.96
CA THR A 311 -43.21 29.13 -2.75
C THR A 311 -41.78 29.62 -2.91
N ILE A 312 -41.44 30.77 -2.34
CA ILE A 312 -40.19 31.49 -2.58
C ILE A 312 -39.24 31.31 -1.40
N VAL A 313 -37.96 31.13 -1.72
CA VAL A 313 -36.85 31.24 -0.77
C VAL A 313 -35.86 32.24 -1.35
N ALA A 314 -35.75 33.39 -0.71
CA ALA A 314 -34.84 34.45 -1.11
C ALA A 314 -33.64 34.50 -0.17
N LEU A 315 -32.43 34.51 -0.73
CA LEU A 315 -31.20 34.71 0.02
C LEU A 315 -30.66 36.12 -0.22
N GLY A 316 -30.61 36.94 0.82
CA GLY A 316 -30.00 38.25 0.80
C GLY A 316 -28.53 38.18 1.17
N VAL A 317 -27.67 38.75 0.33
CA VAL A 317 -26.24 38.96 0.59
C VAL A 317 -25.85 40.35 0.12
N ALA A 318 -25.06 41.07 0.94
CA ALA A 318 -24.71 42.45 0.64
C ALA A 318 -24.02 42.63 -0.72
N SER A 319 -24.73 43.23 -1.68
CA SER A 319 -24.24 43.59 -3.03
C SER A 319 -23.11 44.62 -2.97
N GLN A 320 -23.29 45.64 -2.15
CA GLN A 320 -22.28 46.67 -1.86
C GLN A 320 -22.09 46.79 -0.36
N PRO A 321 -21.15 46.02 0.22
CA PRO A 321 -20.93 46.08 1.65
C PRO A 321 -20.19 47.35 2.06
N ALA A 322 -20.36 47.76 3.31
CA ALA A 322 -19.65 48.92 3.86
C ALA A 322 -18.13 48.73 3.82
N ALA A 323 -17.66 47.48 3.97
CA ALA A 323 -16.27 47.09 3.79
C ALA A 323 -16.16 45.63 3.32
N TYR A 324 -15.14 45.33 2.51
CA TYR A 324 -14.81 43.95 2.11
C TYR A 324 -14.05 43.25 3.24
N THR A 325 -14.78 42.50 4.06
CA THR A 325 -14.27 41.78 5.24
C THR A 325 -14.26 40.26 5.02
N LYS A 326 -13.57 39.55 5.92
CA LYS A 326 -13.57 38.07 5.99
C LYS A 326 -14.81 37.50 6.69
N GLU A 327 -15.74 38.36 7.06
CA GLU A 327 -16.97 38.05 7.75
C GLU A 327 -18.11 38.63 6.91
N ARG A 328 -19.04 37.77 6.50
CA ARG A 328 -20.13 38.11 5.58
C ARG A 328 -21.44 37.59 6.11
N TYR A 329 -22.51 38.34 5.90
CA TYR A 329 -23.84 37.93 6.32
C TYR A 329 -24.64 37.40 5.14
N VAL A 330 -25.47 36.39 5.43
CA VAL A 330 -26.54 35.93 4.56
C VAL A 330 -27.82 35.88 5.37
N ALA A 331 -28.90 36.43 4.86
CA ALA A 331 -30.23 36.30 5.44
C ALA A 331 -31.14 35.55 4.48
N ALA A 332 -32.03 34.71 5.02
CA ALA A 332 -33.08 34.08 4.24
C ALA A 332 -34.44 34.67 4.61
N ALA A 333 -35.21 35.06 3.59
CA ALA A 333 -36.62 35.37 3.69
C ALA A 333 -37.38 34.31 2.89
N ALA A 334 -38.32 33.62 3.53
CA ALA A 334 -38.94 32.44 2.95
C ALA A 334 -40.44 32.39 3.20
N GLY A 335 -41.18 31.86 2.23
CA GLY A 335 -42.60 31.62 2.31
C GLY A 335 -43.00 30.50 3.27
N SER A 336 -44.32 30.30 3.44
CA SER A 336 -44.85 29.31 4.38
C SER A 336 -44.43 27.86 4.08
N TYR A 337 -44.18 27.49 2.82
CA TYR A 337 -43.70 26.14 2.47
C TYR A 337 -42.26 25.87 2.93
N TYR A 338 -41.49 26.93 3.17
CA TYR A 338 -40.10 26.88 3.62
C TYR A 338 -39.94 27.66 4.94
N ALA A 339 -40.94 27.58 5.82
CA ALA A 339 -40.99 28.33 7.07
C ALA A 339 -39.77 28.10 7.98
N SER A 340 -39.10 26.94 7.87
CA SER A 340 -37.84 26.61 8.53
C SER A 340 -36.69 27.56 8.16
N LEU A 341 -36.73 28.22 7.01
CA LEU A 341 -35.69 29.14 6.56
C LEU A 341 -36.03 30.60 6.87
N ASN A 342 -37.30 30.90 7.11
CA ASN A 342 -37.77 32.27 7.24
C ASN A 342 -37.12 32.96 8.45
N ALA A 343 -36.67 34.20 8.24
CA ALA A 343 -35.97 35.00 9.24
C ALA A 343 -34.68 34.35 9.79
N SER A 344 -34.08 33.40 9.07
CA SER A 344 -32.75 32.89 9.41
C SER A 344 -31.67 33.87 8.93
N GLN A 345 -30.70 34.14 9.79
CA GLN A 345 -29.53 34.98 9.49
C GLN A 345 -28.27 34.23 9.89
N CYS A 346 -27.29 34.18 9.00
CA CYS A 346 -26.03 33.50 9.23
C CYS A 346 -24.84 34.43 9.01
N LEU A 347 -23.90 34.36 9.93
CA LEU A 347 -22.56 34.92 9.79
C LEU A 347 -21.64 33.83 9.25
N ILE A 348 -20.99 34.12 8.12
CA ILE A 348 -19.96 33.26 7.51
C ILE A 348 -18.60 33.94 7.70
N SER A 349 -17.73 33.32 8.48
CA SER A 349 -16.35 33.77 8.69
C SER A 349 -15.35 32.89 7.97
N PHE A 350 -14.43 33.52 7.25
CA PHE A 350 -13.42 32.86 6.41
C PHE A 350 -12.05 32.98 7.06
N VAL A 351 -11.50 31.86 7.51
CA VAL A 351 -10.17 31.82 8.13
C VAL A 351 -9.17 31.23 7.13
N PRO A 352 -8.17 32.00 6.64
CA PRO A 352 -7.14 31.47 5.75
C PRO A 352 -6.35 30.34 6.43
N ARG A 353 -6.18 29.21 5.74
CA ARG A 353 -5.48 28.03 6.24
C ARG A 353 -4.77 27.27 5.13
N TRP A 354 -3.74 26.51 5.55
CA TRP A 354 -3.17 25.46 4.72
C TRP A 354 -3.94 24.16 4.90
N PHE A 355 -4.16 23.47 3.80
CA PHE A 355 -4.81 22.17 3.77
C PHE A 355 -3.84 21.12 3.24
N LEU A 356 -3.89 19.93 3.84
CA LEU A 356 -3.29 18.73 3.29
C LEU A 356 -4.36 18.01 2.47
N VAL A 357 -4.15 17.97 1.16
CA VAL A 357 -5.01 17.25 0.22
C VAL A 357 -4.40 15.88 0.00
N SER A 358 -5.14 14.83 0.34
CA SER A 358 -4.75 13.43 0.15
C SER A 358 -5.64 12.78 -0.89
N VAL A 359 -5.03 12.20 -1.93
CA VAL A 359 -5.76 11.66 -3.08
C VAL A 359 -5.46 10.19 -3.22
N ALA A 360 -6.50 9.36 -3.12
CA ALA A 360 -6.45 7.94 -3.46
C ALA A 360 -6.84 7.78 -4.94
N ILE A 361 -5.88 7.38 -5.77
CA ILE A 361 -6.07 7.33 -7.23
C ILE A 361 -7.03 6.20 -7.62
N GLN A 362 -6.89 5.02 -7.01
CA GLN A 362 -7.70 3.86 -7.34
C GLN A 362 -9.16 3.99 -6.86
N GLU A 363 -9.35 4.53 -5.65
CA GLU A 363 -10.68 4.75 -5.07
C GLU A 363 -11.34 6.03 -5.59
N LYS A 364 -10.60 6.87 -6.32
CA LYS A 364 -11.02 8.20 -6.77
C LYS A 364 -11.57 9.05 -5.62
N LEU A 365 -10.85 9.05 -4.51
CA LEU A 365 -11.26 9.71 -3.27
C LEU A 365 -10.28 10.82 -2.90
N VAL A 366 -10.82 11.97 -2.49
CA VAL A 366 -10.09 13.15 -2.05
C VAL A 366 -10.44 13.44 -0.60
N ASP A 367 -9.46 13.38 0.28
CA ASP A 367 -9.58 13.79 1.67
C ASP A 367 -8.83 15.10 1.89
N VAL A 368 -9.47 16.04 2.57
CA VAL A 368 -8.95 17.39 2.79
C VAL A 368 -8.92 17.67 4.28
N VAL A 369 -7.71 17.87 4.81
CA VAL A 369 -7.51 18.10 6.25
C VAL A 369 -6.85 19.45 6.49
N PRO A 370 -7.44 20.34 7.31
CA PRO A 370 -6.80 21.60 7.69
C PRO A 370 -5.57 21.34 8.57
N LEU A 371 -4.47 22.03 8.28
CA LEU A 371 -3.26 21.96 9.09
C LEU A 371 -3.33 22.92 10.29
N ASN A 372 -2.95 22.40 11.47
CA ASN A 372 -2.85 23.21 12.68
C ASN A 372 -1.61 24.12 12.61
N SER A 373 -1.77 25.40 12.97
CA SER A 373 -0.73 26.42 12.87
C SER A 373 0.52 26.14 13.73
N THR A 374 0.42 25.23 14.70
CA THR A 374 1.54 24.82 15.56
C THR A 374 2.51 23.85 14.90
N SER A 375 2.12 23.18 13.80
CA SER A 375 2.98 22.28 13.03
C SER A 375 3.79 23.00 11.94
N SER A 376 3.63 24.31 11.82
CA SER A 376 4.24 25.15 10.77
C SER A 376 5.73 25.47 11.00
N THR A 377 6.43 24.77 11.89
CA THR A 377 7.88 24.95 12.14
C THR A 377 8.77 24.46 10.98
N LEU A 378 8.17 23.90 9.93
CA LEU A 378 8.86 23.45 8.71
C LEU A 378 8.91 24.51 7.59
N TYR A 379 8.30 25.68 7.76
CA TYR A 379 8.26 26.71 6.73
C TYR A 379 9.03 27.96 7.17
N SER A 380 9.88 28.46 6.27
CA SER A 380 10.63 29.70 6.45
C SER A 380 9.69 30.84 6.84
N SER A 381 10.13 31.66 7.79
CA SER A 381 9.37 32.75 8.42
C SER A 381 8.79 33.81 7.46
N GLU A 382 9.13 33.78 6.17
CA GLU A 382 8.58 34.66 5.12
C GLU A 382 7.28 34.12 4.47
N GLU A 383 7.00 32.81 4.50
CA GLU A 383 5.73 32.25 3.96
C GLU A 383 4.57 32.28 4.97
N ALA A 384 4.85 32.52 6.26
CA ALA A 384 3.82 32.59 7.30
C ALA A 384 2.95 33.86 7.21
N THR A 385 3.42 34.91 6.52
CA THR A 385 2.68 36.17 6.33
C THR A 385 1.72 36.17 5.13
N ASP A 386 1.78 35.16 4.26
CA ASP A 386 1.00 35.09 2.99
C ASP A 386 0.13 33.81 2.90
N ILE A 387 -0.56 33.47 3.99
CA ILE A 387 -1.47 32.29 4.01
C ILE A 387 -2.77 32.59 3.23
N ASP A 388 -3.10 33.86 3.07
CA ASP A 388 -4.36 34.30 2.46
C ASP A 388 -4.31 34.27 0.93
N ILE A 389 -5.19 33.48 0.31
CA ILE A 389 -5.27 33.38 -1.17
C ILE A 389 -5.75 34.70 -1.80
N ASP A 390 -6.51 35.51 -1.06
CA ASP A 390 -7.01 36.80 -1.53
C ASP A 390 -7.02 37.84 -0.38
N PRO A 391 -5.94 38.62 -0.21
CA PRO A 391 -5.90 39.67 0.80
C PRO A 391 -6.88 40.83 0.55
N THR A 392 -7.51 40.90 -0.63
CA THR A 392 -8.52 41.92 -0.95
C THR A 392 -9.94 41.51 -0.57
N ASN A 393 -10.14 40.25 -0.12
CA ASN A 393 -11.43 39.65 0.24
C ASN A 393 -12.50 39.70 -0.88
N LYS A 394 -12.10 39.93 -2.15
CA LYS A 394 -13.00 40.01 -3.30
C LYS A 394 -13.57 38.64 -3.68
N THR A 395 -12.73 37.60 -3.67
CA THR A 395 -13.13 36.22 -3.92
C THR A 395 -14.18 35.77 -2.91
N ILE A 396 -14.00 36.10 -1.62
CA ILE A 396 -14.99 35.84 -0.58
C ILE A 396 -16.31 36.55 -0.90
N HIS A 397 -16.25 37.84 -1.24
CA HIS A 397 -17.44 38.61 -1.57
C HIS A 397 -18.18 38.02 -2.78
N VAL A 398 -17.47 37.74 -3.88
CA VAL A 398 -18.07 37.19 -5.11
C VAL A 398 -18.65 35.80 -4.86
N ALA A 399 -17.97 34.95 -4.07
CA ALA A 399 -18.48 33.64 -3.68
C ALA A 399 -19.78 33.75 -2.87
N MET A 400 -19.85 34.68 -1.92
CA MET A 400 -21.06 34.96 -1.15
C MET A 400 -22.19 35.47 -2.06
N ARG A 401 -21.90 36.37 -3.01
CA ARG A 401 -22.89 36.88 -3.97
C ARG A 401 -23.52 35.78 -4.82
N GLN A 402 -22.82 34.67 -5.06
CA GLN A 402 -23.41 33.54 -5.78
C GLN A 402 -24.62 32.95 -5.04
N LEU A 403 -24.71 33.04 -3.71
CA LEU A 403 -25.86 32.50 -2.97
C LEU A 403 -27.17 33.20 -3.33
N GLU A 404 -27.12 34.52 -3.53
CA GLU A 404 -28.29 35.32 -3.94
C GLU A 404 -28.70 34.96 -5.37
N LEU A 405 -27.75 34.94 -6.31
CA LEU A 405 -27.99 34.51 -7.70
C LEU A 405 -28.58 33.10 -7.79
N ILE A 406 -28.02 32.15 -7.02
CA ILE A 406 -28.50 30.77 -6.96
C ILE A 406 -29.94 30.73 -6.44
N SER A 407 -30.27 31.52 -5.40
CA SER A 407 -31.63 31.57 -4.86
C SER A 407 -32.64 32.15 -5.86
N ASN A 408 -32.21 33.13 -6.64
CA ASN A 408 -33.02 33.75 -7.69
C ASN A 408 -33.29 32.77 -8.84
N ASP A 409 -32.23 32.22 -9.42
CA ASP A 409 -32.29 31.36 -10.60
C ASP A 409 -32.97 30.01 -10.35
N LEU A 410 -32.97 29.53 -9.09
CA LEU A 410 -33.60 28.25 -8.70
C LEU A 410 -35.02 28.40 -8.18
N THR A 411 -35.57 29.60 -8.18
CA THR A 411 -36.96 29.84 -7.84
C THR A 411 -37.81 29.70 -9.11
N SER A 412 -38.65 28.66 -9.13
CA SER A 412 -39.64 28.46 -10.19
C SER A 412 -40.99 29.03 -9.78
N PHE A 413 -41.93 29.07 -10.73
CA PHE A 413 -43.28 29.58 -10.48
C PHE A 413 -44.03 28.87 -9.33
N TYR A 414 -43.70 27.61 -9.01
CA TYR A 414 -44.42 26.83 -8.00
C TYR A 414 -43.58 26.41 -6.79
N ARG A 415 -42.25 26.42 -6.89
CA ARG A 415 -41.33 25.93 -5.87
C ARG A 415 -39.94 26.54 -5.97
N SER A 416 -39.24 26.61 -4.84
CA SER A 416 -37.81 26.89 -4.78
C SER A 416 -37.03 25.59 -4.72
N THR A 417 -36.25 25.31 -5.77
CA THR A 417 -35.39 24.11 -5.80
C THR A 417 -34.29 24.21 -4.73
N LEU A 418 -33.81 25.44 -4.45
CA LEU A 418 -32.89 25.68 -3.34
C LEU A 418 -33.57 25.41 -1.99
N GLY A 419 -34.81 25.90 -1.80
CA GLY A 419 -35.60 25.62 -0.61
C GLY A 419 -35.82 24.13 -0.36
N ASP A 420 -36.12 23.37 -1.41
CA ASP A 420 -36.27 21.91 -1.34
C ASP A 420 -34.96 21.22 -0.92
N ALA A 421 -33.81 21.70 -1.39
CA ALA A 421 -32.51 21.19 -0.97
C ALA A 421 -32.21 21.46 0.51
N PHE A 422 -32.51 22.67 1.01
CA PHE A 422 -32.40 22.99 2.44
C PHE A 422 -33.30 22.08 3.28
N ASN A 423 -34.57 21.93 2.90
CA ASN A 423 -35.50 21.06 3.62
C ASN A 423 -35.05 19.60 3.62
N THR A 424 -34.44 19.11 2.54
CA THR A 424 -33.88 17.76 2.46
C THR A 424 -32.72 17.59 3.46
N SER A 425 -31.76 18.52 3.47
CA SER A 425 -30.63 18.49 4.42
C SER A 425 -31.11 18.60 5.88
N ILE A 426 -32.14 19.40 6.15
CA ILE A 426 -32.77 19.51 7.48
C ILE A 426 -33.40 18.17 7.89
N ALA A 427 -34.14 17.52 6.99
CA ALA A 427 -34.78 16.23 7.24
C ALA A 427 -33.75 15.11 7.48
N ASP A 428 -32.67 15.09 6.70
CA ASP A 428 -31.58 14.11 6.84
C ASP A 428 -30.85 14.27 8.17
N HIS A 429 -30.54 15.52 8.56
CA HIS A 429 -29.91 15.79 9.85
C HIS A 429 -30.81 15.36 11.02
N ALA A 430 -32.09 15.72 10.98
CA ALA A 430 -33.06 15.35 12.00
C ALA A 430 -33.20 13.82 12.12
N THR A 431 -33.15 13.10 11.00
CA THR A 431 -33.19 11.62 10.99
C THR A 431 -31.93 11.02 11.60
N ASN A 432 -30.76 11.55 11.28
CA ASN A 432 -29.49 11.08 11.83
C ASN A 432 -29.46 11.27 13.36
N THR A 433 -29.84 12.46 13.87
CA THR A 433 -29.88 12.75 15.31
C THR A 433 -30.82 11.80 16.05
N ASN A 434 -31.99 11.52 15.49
CA ASN A 434 -32.98 10.60 16.08
C ASN A 434 -32.48 9.14 16.12
N THR A 435 -31.71 8.74 15.11
CA THR A 435 -31.11 7.40 15.02
C THR A 435 -29.97 7.23 16.04
N THR A 436 -29.12 8.24 16.23
CA THR A 436 -28.11 8.22 17.31
C THR A 436 -28.75 8.20 18.70
N ALA A 437 -29.85 8.94 18.91
CA ALA A 437 -30.56 8.97 20.19
C ALA A 437 -31.13 7.59 20.57
N THR A 438 -31.69 6.85 19.60
CA THR A 438 -32.26 5.51 19.81
C THR A 438 -31.21 4.44 20.12
N ILE A 439 -29.98 4.57 19.60
CA ILE A 439 -28.87 3.66 19.92
C ILE A 439 -28.33 3.93 21.34
N SER A 440 -28.32 5.18 21.78
CA SER A 440 -27.93 5.56 23.15
C SER A 440 -28.99 5.28 24.23
N SER A 441 -30.27 5.08 23.86
CA SER A 441 -31.38 4.92 24.80
C SER A 441 -31.71 3.47 25.21
N ASN A 442 -30.79 2.51 24.98
CA ASN A 442 -30.88 1.18 25.62
C ASN A 442 -30.59 1.21 27.13
N PHE A 443 -30.40 2.39 27.73
CA PHE A 443 -30.40 2.59 29.17
C PHE A 443 -31.31 3.78 29.54
N THR A 444 -32.58 3.44 29.82
CA THR A 444 -33.58 4.22 30.57
C THR A 444 -33.94 5.64 30.10
N THR A 445 -35.26 5.85 30.04
CA THR A 445 -36.04 7.10 29.96
C THR A 445 -36.39 7.66 28.58
N THR A 446 -37.70 7.68 28.35
CA THR A 446 -38.47 8.42 27.35
C THR A 446 -38.02 9.89 27.27
N SER A 447 -37.24 10.21 26.25
CA SER A 447 -36.90 11.59 25.88
C SER A 447 -38.06 12.20 25.07
N TYR A 448 -38.87 13.02 25.75
CA TYR A 448 -39.67 14.06 25.09
C TYR A 448 -38.69 15.03 24.41
N SER A 449 -38.70 15.09 23.07
CA SER A 449 -37.94 16.09 22.31
C SER A 449 -38.48 17.48 22.65
N ASN A 450 -37.68 18.32 23.29
CA ASN A 450 -38.05 19.70 23.57
C ASN A 450 -38.07 20.51 22.27
N SER A 451 -38.96 21.51 22.16
CA SER A 451 -39.03 22.40 20.99
C SER A 451 -37.73 23.13 20.68
N THR A 452 -36.86 23.29 21.69
CA THR A 452 -35.51 23.89 21.57
C THR A 452 -34.56 23.00 20.77
N ASP A 453 -34.69 21.67 20.88
CA ASP A 453 -33.83 20.73 20.16
C ASP A 453 -34.08 20.84 18.64
N ASN A 454 -35.34 20.97 18.24
CA ASN A 454 -35.74 21.11 16.83
C ASN A 454 -35.21 22.40 16.17
N VAL A 455 -35.09 23.50 16.93
CA VAL A 455 -34.50 24.75 16.42
C VAL A 455 -33.00 24.58 16.21
N THR A 456 -32.31 23.95 17.16
CA THR A 456 -30.86 23.72 17.03
C THR A 456 -30.50 22.74 15.92
N THR A 457 -31.29 21.68 15.72
CA THR A 457 -31.09 20.73 14.60
C THR A 457 -31.32 21.42 13.25
N THR A 458 -32.37 22.23 13.13
CA THR A 458 -32.67 22.97 11.90
C THR A 458 -31.55 23.97 11.57
N LEU A 459 -31.12 24.79 12.55
CA LEU A 459 -30.03 25.75 12.34
C LEU A 459 -28.70 25.07 12.01
N THR A 460 -28.40 23.91 12.61
CA THR A 460 -27.18 23.13 12.29
C THR A 460 -27.22 22.60 10.86
N ALA A 461 -28.37 22.09 10.41
CA ALA A 461 -28.52 21.65 9.02
C ALA A 461 -28.41 22.82 8.03
N ILE A 462 -28.98 23.98 8.35
CA ILE A 462 -28.82 25.22 7.57
C ILE A 462 -27.33 25.62 7.48
N GLN A 463 -26.59 25.55 8.60
CA GLN A 463 -25.15 25.81 8.62
C GLN A 463 -24.39 24.85 7.68
N ASN A 464 -24.69 23.55 7.75
CA ASN A 464 -24.07 22.55 6.88
C ASN A 464 -24.34 22.83 5.39
N THR A 465 -25.57 23.22 5.05
CA THR A 465 -25.96 23.53 3.67
C THR A 465 -25.20 24.76 3.15
N TYR A 466 -25.10 25.84 3.93
CA TYR A 466 -24.28 27.00 3.55
C TYR A 466 -22.79 26.64 3.43
N ILE A 467 -22.26 25.86 4.36
CA ILE A 467 -20.89 25.34 4.30
C ILE A 467 -20.65 24.60 2.99
N SER A 468 -21.55 23.68 2.61
CA SER A 468 -21.39 22.91 1.39
C SER A 468 -21.42 23.79 0.15
N LEU A 469 -22.38 24.72 0.07
CA LEU A 469 -22.47 25.65 -1.06
C LEU A 469 -21.20 26.49 -1.20
N ILE A 470 -20.71 27.08 -0.09
CA ILE A 470 -19.52 27.93 -0.11
C ILE A 470 -18.25 27.13 -0.45
N ASP A 471 -18.06 25.96 0.17
CA ASP A 471 -16.93 25.09 -0.14
C ASP A 471 -16.95 24.71 -1.63
N ASP A 472 -18.11 24.35 -2.18
CA ASP A 472 -18.25 23.96 -3.58
C ASP A 472 -18.08 25.14 -4.56
N ILE A 473 -18.60 26.33 -4.23
CA ILE A 473 -18.42 27.55 -5.03
C ILE A 473 -16.93 27.92 -5.10
N LEU A 474 -16.21 27.86 -3.98
CA LEU A 474 -14.77 28.14 -3.93
C LEU A 474 -13.97 27.11 -4.74
N ALA A 475 -14.31 25.82 -4.63
CA ALA A 475 -13.69 24.75 -5.41
C ALA A 475 -13.96 24.89 -6.92
N ALA A 476 -15.16 25.34 -7.30
CA ALA A 476 -15.50 25.64 -8.69
C ALA A 476 -14.69 26.81 -9.24
N TYR A 477 -14.50 27.88 -8.45
CA TYR A 477 -13.59 28.97 -8.84
C TYR A 477 -12.15 28.49 -8.98
N GLY A 478 -11.65 27.64 -8.08
CA GLY A 478 -10.32 27.02 -8.22
C GLY A 478 -10.20 26.22 -9.53
N SER A 479 -11.22 25.43 -9.86
CA SER A 479 -11.27 24.66 -11.11
C SER A 479 -11.32 25.57 -12.34
N ALA A 480 -12.05 26.69 -12.28
CA ALA A 480 -12.12 27.68 -13.35
C ALA A 480 -10.79 28.43 -13.53
N GLN A 481 -10.08 28.76 -12.44
CA GLN A 481 -8.74 29.35 -12.49
C GLN A 481 -7.77 28.44 -13.26
N LEU A 482 -7.82 27.13 -13.04
CA LEU A 482 -6.99 26.16 -13.74
C LEU A 482 -7.38 25.99 -15.21
N MET A 483 -8.66 25.71 -15.48
CA MET A 483 -9.11 25.24 -16.79
C MET A 483 -9.47 26.36 -17.76
N VAL A 484 -10.03 27.46 -17.26
CA VAL A 484 -10.50 28.59 -18.09
C VAL A 484 -9.45 29.71 -18.08
N GLY A 485 -9.00 30.12 -16.89
CA GLY A 485 -8.05 31.22 -16.72
C GLY A 485 -6.60 30.84 -17.04
N ASN A 486 -6.27 29.54 -17.00
CA ASN A 486 -4.89 29.02 -17.05
C ASN A 486 -3.97 29.70 -15.99
N PHE A 487 -4.56 30.06 -14.84
CA PHE A 487 -3.85 30.65 -13.72
C PHE A 487 -3.52 29.53 -12.72
N SER A 488 -2.30 29.03 -12.82
CA SER A 488 -1.78 27.98 -11.95
C SER A 488 -0.43 28.35 -11.34
N HIS A 489 -0.09 27.69 -10.24
CA HIS A 489 1.21 27.76 -9.60
C HIS A 489 1.69 26.33 -9.28
N PRO A 490 2.98 26.00 -9.45
CA PRO A 490 3.48 24.66 -9.11
C PRO A 490 3.53 24.44 -7.59
N ALA A 491 3.05 23.29 -7.14
CA ALA A 491 3.17 22.82 -5.76
C ALA A 491 3.87 21.46 -5.70
N THR A 492 4.66 21.24 -4.65
CA THR A 492 5.30 19.94 -4.43
C THR A 492 4.27 18.93 -3.92
N ALA A 493 4.18 17.79 -4.61
CA ALA A 493 3.34 16.66 -4.25
C ALA A 493 4.22 15.45 -3.88
N THR A 494 3.84 14.73 -2.83
CA THR A 494 4.47 13.47 -2.43
C THR A 494 3.60 12.33 -2.92
N VAL A 495 4.10 11.54 -3.87
CA VAL A 495 3.42 10.38 -4.45
C VAL A 495 3.88 9.12 -3.72
N THR A 496 2.95 8.29 -3.27
CA THR A 496 3.26 6.91 -2.88
C THR A 496 3.03 6.00 -4.07
N VAL A 497 4.06 5.25 -4.41
CA VAL A 497 4.09 4.33 -5.55
C VAL A 497 4.20 2.92 -5.02
N ASP A 498 3.38 2.03 -5.56
CA ASP A 498 3.52 0.61 -5.29
C ASP A 498 4.85 0.10 -5.84
N ALA A 499 5.58 -0.63 -5.00
CA ALA A 499 6.89 -1.15 -5.30
C ALA A 499 7.05 -2.57 -4.76
N PHE A 500 8.09 -3.26 -5.22
CA PHE A 500 8.49 -4.53 -4.63
C PHE A 500 9.79 -4.40 -3.85
N ARG A 501 9.86 -5.07 -2.70
CA ARG A 501 11.10 -5.31 -1.96
C ARG A 501 11.45 -6.79 -2.05
N LEU A 502 12.72 -7.10 -2.30
CA LEU A 502 13.18 -8.49 -2.33
C LEU A 502 13.20 -9.06 -0.90
N GLY A 503 12.43 -10.12 -0.67
CA GLY A 503 12.42 -10.89 0.57
C GLY A 503 11.83 -10.18 1.78
N SER A 504 11.53 -10.97 2.81
CA SER A 504 11.27 -10.42 4.15
C SER A 504 12.56 -10.41 4.97
N ARG A 505 12.71 -9.37 5.80
CA ARG A 505 13.88 -9.15 6.66
C ARG A 505 14.26 -10.38 7.48
N VAL A 506 13.27 -11.11 7.99
CA VAL A 506 13.50 -12.32 8.80
C VAL A 506 14.23 -13.41 8.00
N TYR A 507 13.82 -13.64 6.75
CA TYR A 507 14.45 -14.64 5.89
C TYR A 507 15.82 -14.19 5.39
N ILE A 508 16.00 -12.90 5.07
CA ILE A 508 17.30 -12.33 4.66
C ILE A 508 18.34 -12.54 5.76
N VAL A 509 18.00 -12.20 7.01
CA VAL A 509 18.89 -12.39 8.16
C VAL A 509 19.17 -13.87 8.40
N ALA A 510 18.15 -14.74 8.35
CA ALA A 510 18.32 -16.18 8.54
C ALA A 510 19.28 -16.79 7.52
N VAL A 511 19.11 -16.47 6.23
CA VAL A 511 19.99 -16.94 5.14
C VAL A 511 21.41 -16.41 5.33
N PHE A 512 21.59 -15.15 5.72
CA PHE A 512 22.91 -14.60 6.00
C PHE A 512 23.62 -15.34 7.15
N VAL A 513 22.92 -15.57 8.26
CA VAL A 513 23.47 -16.31 9.42
C VAL A 513 23.87 -17.73 9.02
N VAL A 514 23.02 -18.44 8.28
CA VAL A 514 23.33 -19.79 7.79
C VAL A 514 24.57 -19.79 6.89
N ASN A 515 24.68 -18.84 5.98
CA ASN A 515 25.87 -18.70 5.12
C ASN A 515 27.15 -18.47 5.92
N VAL A 516 27.10 -17.58 6.93
CA VAL A 516 28.23 -17.32 7.82
C VAL A 516 28.63 -18.58 8.59
N LEU A 517 27.66 -19.34 9.12
CA LEU A 517 27.94 -20.59 9.83
C LEU A 517 28.61 -21.65 8.93
N VAL A 518 28.14 -21.81 7.69
CA VAL A 518 28.76 -22.73 6.72
C VAL A 518 30.18 -22.27 6.38
N LEU A 519 30.39 -20.97 6.13
CA LEU A 519 31.72 -20.42 5.87
C LEU A 519 32.68 -20.58 7.04
N LEU A 520 32.22 -20.33 8.28
CA LEU A 520 33.01 -20.55 9.48
C LEU A 520 33.38 -22.03 9.63
N GLY A 521 32.45 -22.95 9.36
CA GLY A 521 32.72 -24.38 9.32
C GLY A 521 33.82 -24.75 8.32
N VAL A 522 33.76 -24.21 7.09
CA VAL A 522 34.82 -24.40 6.08
C VAL A 522 36.14 -23.80 6.55
N GLY A 523 36.14 -22.58 7.09
CA GLY A 523 37.33 -21.87 7.54
C GLY A 523 38.03 -22.58 8.71
N ILE A 524 37.27 -23.07 9.69
CA ILE A 524 37.79 -23.85 10.83
C ILE A 524 38.45 -25.13 10.34
N GLU A 525 37.80 -25.89 9.45
CA GLU A 525 38.37 -27.13 8.91
C GLU A 525 39.59 -26.87 8.01
N MET A 526 39.56 -25.80 7.21
CA MET A 526 40.69 -25.39 6.39
C MET A 526 41.89 -24.97 7.25
N GLY A 527 41.67 -24.25 8.35
CA GLY A 527 42.71 -23.91 9.33
C GLY A 527 43.26 -25.14 10.04
N ARG A 528 42.38 -26.01 10.56
CA ARG A 528 42.73 -27.24 11.27
C ARG A 528 43.56 -28.20 10.42
N THR A 529 43.31 -28.24 9.11
CA THR A 529 44.00 -29.14 8.17
C THR A 529 45.20 -28.50 7.46
N GLY A 530 45.55 -27.25 7.78
CA GLY A 530 46.66 -26.53 7.15
C GLY A 530 46.44 -26.31 5.65
N VAL A 531 45.27 -25.78 5.29
CA VAL A 531 44.79 -25.61 3.91
C VAL A 531 44.71 -26.95 3.20
N TRP A 532 44.00 -27.91 3.82
CA TRP A 532 43.71 -29.23 3.27
C TRP A 532 44.94 -30.16 3.09
N ARG A 533 46.14 -29.73 3.51
CA ARG A 533 47.39 -30.50 3.38
C ARG A 533 47.44 -31.72 4.29
N ALA A 534 46.74 -31.70 5.42
CA ALA A 534 46.76 -32.78 6.42
C ALA A 534 45.68 -33.86 6.21
N LEU A 535 44.89 -33.79 5.14
CA LEU A 535 43.79 -34.73 4.87
C LEU A 535 44.30 -36.14 4.49
N PRO A 536 43.75 -37.21 5.08
CA PRO A 536 44.02 -38.59 4.65
C PRO A 536 43.59 -38.84 3.21
N LYS A 537 44.38 -39.62 2.47
CA LYS A 537 44.05 -40.02 1.08
C LYS A 537 42.83 -40.93 0.99
N PHE A 538 42.51 -41.66 2.06
CA PHE A 538 41.41 -42.61 2.10
C PHE A 538 40.06 -41.87 2.08
N ASP A 539 39.22 -42.21 1.10
CA ASP A 539 37.85 -41.74 0.96
C ASP A 539 36.92 -42.96 1.03
N TYR A 540 36.14 -43.09 2.10
CA TYR A 540 35.22 -44.22 2.23
C TYR A 540 33.98 -44.08 1.33
N LEU A 541 33.74 -42.91 0.73
CA LEU A 541 32.70 -42.73 -0.28
C LEU A 541 33.18 -43.06 -1.69
N ASP A 542 34.49 -43.18 -1.93
CA ASP A 542 35.02 -43.62 -3.22
C ASP A 542 35.04 -45.14 -3.27
N ALA A 543 34.15 -45.73 -4.08
CA ALA A 543 34.07 -47.16 -4.29
C ALA A 543 35.42 -47.77 -4.72
N ARG A 544 36.27 -47.03 -5.44
CA ARG A 544 37.60 -47.49 -5.85
C ARG A 544 38.52 -47.66 -4.64
N MET A 545 38.48 -46.70 -3.72
CA MET A 545 39.28 -46.72 -2.49
C MET A 545 38.75 -47.73 -1.48
N LEU A 546 37.44 -47.98 -1.48
CA LEU A 546 36.81 -49.00 -0.65
C LEU A 546 37.15 -50.42 -1.12
N VAL A 547 37.17 -50.68 -2.44
CA VAL A 547 37.65 -51.97 -3.00
C VAL A 547 39.14 -52.17 -2.74
N LEU A 548 39.96 -51.13 -2.91
CA LEU A 548 41.40 -51.20 -2.58
C LEU A 548 41.66 -51.41 -1.08
N GLY A 549 40.87 -50.76 -0.22
CA GLY A 549 40.92 -50.93 1.23
C GLY A 549 40.48 -52.32 1.67
N GLY A 550 39.39 -52.84 1.09
CA GLY A 550 38.87 -54.18 1.33
C GLY A 550 39.83 -55.27 0.86
N ALA A 551 40.47 -55.10 -0.31
CA ALA A 551 41.47 -56.05 -0.81
C ALA A 551 42.73 -56.10 0.09
N ASN A 552 43.22 -54.94 0.54
CA ASN A 552 44.37 -54.87 1.45
C ASN A 552 44.03 -55.37 2.87
N GLY A 553 42.84 -55.07 3.38
CA GLY A 553 42.34 -55.57 4.66
C GLY A 553 42.10 -57.08 4.64
N GLY A 554 41.52 -57.60 3.56
CA GLY A 554 41.32 -59.04 3.34
C GLY A 554 42.63 -59.81 3.30
N ARG A 555 43.69 -59.23 2.69
CA ARG A 555 45.04 -59.79 2.73
C ARG A 555 45.60 -59.86 4.16
N GLY A 556 45.44 -58.79 4.95
CA GLY A 556 45.89 -58.77 6.35
C GLY A 556 45.09 -59.71 7.27
N VAL A 557 43.80 -59.92 7.01
CA VAL A 557 42.97 -60.90 7.71
C VAL A 557 43.36 -62.33 7.31
N ALA A 558 43.65 -62.58 6.03
CA ALA A 558 44.14 -63.87 5.55
C ALA A 558 45.53 -64.21 6.12
N GLU A 559 46.44 -63.24 6.19
CA GLU A 559 47.76 -63.40 6.80
C GLU A 559 47.64 -63.68 8.32
N ARG A 560 46.76 -62.98 9.06
CA ARG A 560 46.50 -63.28 10.48
C ARG A 560 45.78 -64.60 10.73
N ALA A 561 44.85 -64.99 9.86
CA ALA A 561 44.16 -66.28 9.95
C ALA A 561 45.11 -67.45 9.69
N ALA A 562 46.12 -67.25 8.83
CA ALA A 562 47.21 -68.19 8.62
C ALA A 562 48.15 -68.28 9.83
N GLU A 563 48.44 -67.16 10.52
CA GLU A 563 49.25 -67.14 11.74
C GLU A 563 48.56 -67.76 12.97
N VAL A 564 47.22 -67.63 13.08
CA VAL A 564 46.44 -68.15 14.22
C VAL A 564 46.05 -69.64 14.07
N GLY A 565 46.36 -70.26 12.93
CA GLY A 565 46.24 -71.72 12.76
C GLY A 565 44.81 -72.24 12.98
N TRP A 566 43.88 -71.86 12.10
CA TRP A 566 42.51 -72.39 12.13
C TRP A 566 42.48 -73.88 11.74
N LYS A 567 42.74 -74.78 12.71
CA LYS A 567 42.49 -76.22 12.57
C LYS A 567 40.98 -76.44 12.50
N LEU A 568 40.50 -76.84 11.33
CA LEU A 568 39.21 -77.50 11.15
C LEU A 568 39.14 -78.71 12.09
N VAL A 569 38.29 -78.63 13.11
CA VAL A 569 37.80 -79.79 13.85
C VAL A 569 36.77 -80.48 12.96
N TYR A 570 37.24 -81.45 12.16
CA TYR A 570 36.38 -82.50 11.62
C TYR A 570 36.69 -83.79 12.38
N GLY A 571 35.72 -84.24 13.18
CA GLY A 571 35.70 -85.60 13.70
C GLY A 571 35.55 -86.57 12.53
N GLY A 572 36.50 -87.49 12.39
CA GLY A 572 36.49 -88.51 11.35
C GLY A 572 37.59 -89.52 11.60
N SER A 573 37.17 -90.72 12.00
CA SER A 573 38.01 -91.83 12.43
C SER A 573 39.05 -92.25 11.38
N ARG A 574 40.20 -92.70 11.89
CA ARG A 574 41.29 -93.39 11.17
C ARG A 574 40.76 -94.53 10.30
N SER A 575 41.26 -94.62 9.07
CA SER A 575 42.06 -95.78 8.64
C SER A 575 42.78 -95.44 7.35
N GLY A 576 44.11 -95.43 7.40
CA GLY A 576 44.95 -95.26 6.22
C GLY A 576 45.04 -96.53 5.38
N SER A 577 45.38 -96.38 4.10
CA SER A 577 46.37 -97.24 3.45
C SER A 577 46.77 -96.66 2.09
N SER A 578 48.06 -96.35 1.99
CA SER A 578 49.00 -96.66 0.90
C SER A 578 48.71 -96.35 -0.57
N ARG A 579 49.78 -95.79 -1.17
CA ARG A 579 50.25 -95.91 -2.57
C ARG A 579 49.36 -95.19 -3.59
N GLY A 580 49.87 -94.41 -4.53
CA GLY A 580 51.19 -94.31 -5.12
C GLY A 580 50.99 -94.22 -6.64
N ILE A 581 51.76 -93.33 -7.27
CA ILE A 581 52.24 -93.42 -8.67
C ILE A 581 51.23 -93.16 -9.81
N ASP A 582 51.65 -92.21 -10.65
CA ASP A 582 51.48 -92.00 -12.09
C ASP A 582 50.11 -92.07 -12.79
N GLY A 583 49.96 -91.11 -13.70
CA GLY A 583 49.70 -91.47 -15.10
C GLY A 583 48.37 -91.00 -15.69
N GLY A 584 48.46 -89.98 -16.53
CA GLY A 584 48.01 -90.04 -17.94
C GLY A 584 46.52 -90.17 -18.28
N GLY A 585 46.09 -89.33 -19.24
CA GLY A 585 44.89 -89.50 -20.06
C GLY A 585 43.62 -88.95 -19.39
N GLY A 586 42.89 -87.98 -19.92
CA GLY A 586 42.59 -87.70 -21.31
C GLY A 586 41.28 -88.39 -21.69
N GLU A 587 40.14 -87.71 -21.58
CA GLU A 587 38.96 -88.01 -22.41
C GLU A 587 37.99 -86.83 -22.44
N LYS A 588 37.65 -86.42 -23.66
CA LYS A 588 36.57 -85.50 -24.02
C LYS A 588 35.21 -86.19 -23.90
N ARG A 589 34.17 -85.41 -23.60
CA ARG A 589 32.83 -85.33 -24.25
C ARG A 589 31.77 -85.03 -23.19
N ARG A 590 30.63 -84.40 -23.45
CA ARG A 590 30.06 -83.52 -24.50
C ARG A 590 28.59 -83.39 -24.08
N GLY A 591 27.99 -82.20 -24.26
CA GLY A 591 26.54 -81.98 -24.16
C GLY A 591 26.09 -81.58 -22.75
N SER A 592 25.10 -80.72 -22.57
CA SER A 592 24.06 -80.24 -23.49
C SER A 592 23.60 -78.85 -23.05
N GLN A 593 23.04 -78.12 -24.01
CA GLN A 593 22.25 -76.90 -23.84
C GLN A 593 21.19 -77.02 -22.74
N GLU A 594 20.91 -75.91 -22.06
CA GLU A 594 19.56 -75.36 -22.05
C GLU A 594 19.55 -73.86 -21.74
N THR A 595 18.71 -73.19 -22.52
CA THR A 595 18.31 -71.78 -22.58
C THR A 595 17.32 -71.41 -21.48
N LEU A 596 17.26 -70.12 -21.13
CA LEU A 596 16.12 -69.27 -20.70
C LEU A 596 16.76 -67.99 -20.13
N VAL A 597 16.72 -66.78 -20.72
CA VAL A 597 15.61 -65.96 -21.26
C VAL A 597 14.50 -65.73 -20.22
N ASP A 598 14.09 -64.47 -20.14
CA ASP A 598 13.08 -63.83 -19.28
C ASP A 598 13.57 -63.32 -17.91
N GLU A 599 13.12 -62.18 -17.41
CA GLU A 599 12.51 -60.97 -17.96
C GLU A 599 12.49 -59.97 -16.79
N TRP A 600 12.27 -58.71 -17.10
CA TRP A 600 12.21 -57.57 -16.19
C TRP A 600 11.05 -57.65 -15.18
N ILE A 601 11.27 -57.15 -13.96
CA ILE A 601 10.59 -55.96 -13.39
C ILE A 601 11.62 -55.19 -12.55
#